data_AF-A0AAX4J8S9-F1
#
_entry.id   AF-A0AAX4J8S9-F1
#
_cell.length_a   1.000
_cell.length_b   1.000
_cell.length_c   1.000
_cell.angle_alpha   90.00
_cell.angle_beta   90.00
_cell.angle_gamma   90.00
#
_symmetry.space_group_name_H-M   'P 1'
#
loop_
_entity.id
_entity.type
_entity.pdbx_description
1 polymer ?
#
loop_
_entity_poly.entity_id
_entity_poly.type
_entity_poly.pdbx_seq_one_letter_code
_entity_poly.pdbx_strand_id
1 'polypeptide(L)'
;MNQKYFKYLYHHRHLAPRTISKGILKTFNKIDKHDIFTRFIFFIYFKDINDKIFCPDLFLKLCKSEKIINCIKEDLFHKSSFSFNMKDLPTNFKHKFISNSDFSQEEAFQIFIFLLNIEISIHKLYLSDIDMICKIISNMNLETKTKILNLNYKISPLICLLLMNIKDDSFLNSSYLSFYYFLNALDMDFRNALTFLNSKNLEYKKVEKILLYSKYSVINEYHKIFINFYPEIIYNCKINLQRLEYLNNPLCIPLEYSTLKNYLFCVPYFLKIMNLKLNDPNFDILIRVIYIEKIFKIGLTKRWCKLIHLLILDNCNILYVLLKRKFDIKNIKLLIKCVPSFHLAFDHSVKMYKETKDEFYEILLSRLLRKYPIKEYFKKILPYKEIFPSEFQNKFERYLNNEECLEH
;
A
#
# COMPACT_ATOMS: atom_id res chain seq x y z
N MET A 1 36.32 17.96 3.92
CA MET A 1 36.25 18.59 5.26
C MET A 1 36.29 17.54 6.36
N ASN A 2 37.05 17.74 7.45
CA ASN A 2 37.01 16.83 8.61
C ASN A 2 35.72 17.07 9.43
N GLN A 3 34.74 16.17 9.30
CA GLN A 3 33.44 16.27 9.99
C GLN A 3 33.57 16.38 11.51
N LYS A 4 34.57 15.74 12.12
CA LYS A 4 34.81 15.82 13.58
C LYS A 4 35.20 17.23 14.00
N TYR A 5 36.03 17.90 13.20
CA TYR A 5 36.48 19.26 13.51
C TYR A 5 35.37 20.31 13.28
N PHE A 6 34.54 20.14 12.25
CA PHE A 6 33.35 21.00 12.08
C PHE A 6 32.40 20.88 13.29
N LYS A 7 32.10 19.66 13.72
CA LYS A 7 31.27 19.42 14.92
C LYS A 7 31.88 20.03 16.17
N TYR A 8 33.20 19.91 16.34
CA TYR A 8 33.92 20.57 17.43
C TYR A 8 33.67 22.09 17.42
N LEU A 9 33.91 22.75 16.27
CA LEU A 9 33.67 24.19 16.11
C LEU A 9 32.20 24.57 16.38
N TYR A 10 31.25 23.77 15.90
CA TYR A 10 29.82 23.99 16.13
C TYR A 10 29.44 23.89 17.62
N HIS A 11 29.87 22.83 18.31
CA HIS A 11 29.55 22.67 19.73
C HIS A 11 30.22 23.73 20.61
N HIS A 12 31.39 24.22 20.23
CA HIS A 12 32.17 25.19 21.02
C HIS A 12 31.95 26.64 20.58
N ARG A 13 30.97 26.89 19.70
CA ARG A 13 30.68 28.20 19.13
C ARG A 13 30.33 29.29 20.15
N HIS A 14 29.90 28.88 21.34
CA HIS A 14 29.56 29.75 22.47
C HIS A 14 30.78 30.13 23.34
N LEU A 15 31.93 29.47 23.16
CA LEU A 15 33.13 29.70 23.96
C LEU A 15 34.00 30.80 23.33
N ALA A 16 34.34 31.81 24.13
CA ALA A 16 35.30 32.91 23.89
C ALA A 16 35.51 33.30 22.40
N PRO A 17 34.94 34.43 21.93
CA PRO A 17 34.81 34.76 20.51
C PRO A 17 36.13 34.77 19.72
N ARG A 18 37.28 35.05 20.35
CA ARG A 18 38.54 35.28 19.62
C ARG A 18 39.21 34.00 19.09
N THR A 19 39.20 32.90 19.84
CA THR A 19 39.95 31.68 19.45
C THR A 19 39.11 30.79 18.54
N ILE A 20 37.84 30.58 18.91
CA ILE A 20 36.91 29.79 18.10
C ILE A 20 36.58 30.50 16.78
N SER A 21 36.33 31.82 16.78
CA SER A 21 36.04 32.50 15.51
C SER A 21 37.25 32.60 14.58
N LYS A 22 38.49 32.68 15.09
CA LYS A 22 39.71 32.50 14.28
C LYS A 22 39.81 31.09 13.69
N GLY A 23 39.48 30.05 14.46
CA GLY A 23 39.45 28.67 14.00
C GLY A 23 38.43 28.44 12.88
N ILE A 24 37.22 29.00 13.05
CA ILE A 24 36.17 28.98 12.03
C ILE A 24 36.65 29.67 10.76
N LEU A 25 37.17 30.91 10.84
CA LEU A 25 37.64 31.66 9.68
C LEU A 25 38.79 30.95 8.95
N LYS A 26 39.77 30.42 9.70
CA LYS A 26 40.87 29.64 9.14
C LYS A 26 40.36 28.41 8.39
N THR A 27 39.30 27.77 8.91
CA THR A 27 38.70 26.61 8.26
C THR A 27 37.93 27.02 7.01
N PHE A 28 37.11 28.07 7.09
CA PHE A 28 36.37 28.62 5.95
C PHE A 28 37.29 29.02 4.79
N ASN A 29 38.40 29.69 5.08
CA ASN A 29 39.39 30.09 4.05
C ASN A 29 40.15 28.91 3.43
N LYS A 30 40.17 27.75 4.08
CA LYS A 30 40.74 26.51 3.54
C LYS A 30 39.77 25.72 2.66
N ILE A 31 38.48 26.02 2.72
CA ILE A 31 37.50 25.42 1.81
C ILE A 31 37.77 26.00 0.42
N ASP A 32 37.85 25.11 -0.57
CA ASP A 32 37.99 25.50 -1.97
C ASP A 32 36.96 26.59 -2.32
N LYS A 33 37.38 27.64 -3.03
CA LYS A 33 36.49 28.71 -3.45
C LYS A 33 35.38 28.19 -4.38
N HIS A 34 35.63 27.08 -5.09
CA HIS A 34 34.67 26.42 -5.95
C HIS A 34 33.73 25.45 -5.20
N ASP A 35 34.05 25.07 -3.95
CA ASP A 35 33.17 24.25 -3.10
C ASP A 35 32.11 25.15 -2.42
N ILE A 36 31.21 25.68 -3.25
CA ILE A 36 30.16 26.61 -2.84
C ILE A 36 29.18 25.98 -1.85
N PHE A 37 28.95 24.66 -1.88
CA PHE A 37 28.04 23.97 -0.97
C PHE A 37 28.60 23.94 0.45
N THR A 38 29.86 23.52 0.63
CA THR A 38 30.48 23.49 1.96
C THR A 38 30.63 24.90 2.52
N ARG A 39 30.99 25.89 1.68
CA ARG A 39 31.04 27.29 2.10
C ARG A 39 29.67 27.81 2.55
N PHE A 40 28.59 27.43 1.86
CA PHE A 40 27.25 27.80 2.26
C PHE A 40 26.82 27.16 3.60
N ILE A 41 27.15 25.89 3.84
CA ILE A 41 26.94 25.26 5.16
C ILE A 41 27.69 26.00 6.26
N PHE A 42 28.94 26.42 6.02
CA PHE A 42 29.67 27.25 6.99
C PHE A 42 28.97 28.58 7.26
N PHE A 43 28.47 29.24 6.21
CA PHE A 43 27.70 30.47 6.37
C PHE A 43 26.47 30.27 7.25
N ILE A 44 25.68 29.22 6.99
CA ILE A 44 24.48 28.90 7.78
C ILE A 44 24.81 28.77 9.26
N TYR A 45 25.91 28.11 9.61
CA TYR A 45 26.22 27.73 11.00
C TYR A 45 27.04 28.73 11.80
N PHE A 46 27.78 29.61 11.13
CA PHE A 46 28.81 30.41 11.78
C PHE A 46 28.80 31.90 11.43
N LYS A 47 27.88 32.37 10.58
CA LYS A 47 27.80 33.79 10.22
C LYS A 47 27.59 34.71 11.43
N ASP A 48 26.79 34.26 12.39
CA ASP A 48 26.50 34.93 13.66
C ASP A 48 27.72 35.05 14.58
N ILE A 49 28.72 34.18 14.40
CA ILE A 49 29.95 34.13 15.23
C ILE A 49 31.12 34.83 14.55
N ASN A 50 31.15 34.84 13.22
CA ASN A 50 32.18 35.52 12.44
C ASN A 50 31.57 36.17 11.19
N ASP A 51 31.48 37.49 11.27
CA ASP A 51 31.00 38.42 10.27
C ASP A 51 31.81 38.38 8.96
N LYS A 52 33.04 37.85 8.97
CA LYS A 52 33.86 37.64 7.76
C LYS A 52 33.46 36.41 6.95
N ILE A 53 32.60 35.53 7.49
CA ILE A 53 32.00 34.46 6.70
C ILE A 53 30.93 35.08 5.81
N PHE A 54 30.99 34.80 4.52
CA PHE A 54 30.06 35.34 3.54
C PHE A 54 29.26 34.22 2.88
N CYS A 55 28.02 34.52 2.52
CA CYS A 55 27.18 33.63 1.74
C CYS A 55 27.69 33.62 0.29
N PRO A 56 27.88 32.46 -0.35
CA PRO A 56 28.09 32.43 -1.79
C PRO A 56 26.90 33.04 -2.53
N ASP A 57 27.15 33.85 -3.56
CA ASP A 57 26.12 34.63 -4.26
C ASP A 57 24.94 33.78 -4.75
N LEU A 58 25.25 32.57 -5.22
CA LEU A 58 24.30 31.54 -5.66
C LEU A 58 23.16 31.29 -4.64
N PHE A 59 23.46 31.35 -3.34
CA PHE A 59 22.52 30.99 -2.27
C PHE A 59 21.85 32.19 -1.60
N LEU A 60 22.16 33.43 -2.01
CA LEU A 60 21.58 34.64 -1.40
C LEU A 60 20.04 34.64 -1.43
N LYS A 61 19.45 34.14 -2.52
CA LYS A 61 17.99 34.03 -2.64
C LYS A 61 17.42 32.92 -1.75
N LEU A 62 18.12 31.79 -1.59
CA LEU A 62 17.71 30.72 -0.68
C LEU A 62 17.71 31.20 0.78
N CYS A 63 18.66 32.06 1.16
CA CYS A 63 18.71 32.65 2.50
C CYS A 63 17.46 33.46 2.87
N LYS A 64 16.66 33.90 1.90
CA LYS A 64 15.39 34.59 2.16
C LYS A 64 14.33 33.65 2.74
N SER A 65 14.46 32.33 2.55
CA SER A 65 13.62 31.34 3.22
C SER A 65 14.23 30.99 4.59
N GLU A 66 13.85 31.75 5.61
CA GLU A 66 14.28 31.48 6.98
C GLU A 66 13.89 30.07 7.44
N LYS A 67 12.78 29.53 6.94
CA LYS A 67 12.29 28.19 7.27
C LYS A 67 13.24 27.09 6.82
N ILE A 68 13.72 27.14 5.56
CA ILE A 68 14.71 26.17 5.06
C ILE A 68 16.02 26.30 5.86
N ILE A 69 16.49 27.54 6.06
CA ILE A 69 17.77 27.79 6.76
C ILE A 69 17.71 27.29 8.20
N ASN A 70 16.62 27.55 8.93
CA ASN A 70 16.44 27.09 10.30
C ASN A 70 16.30 25.57 10.38
N CYS A 71 15.57 24.95 9.45
CA CYS A 71 15.48 23.48 9.37
C CYS A 71 16.87 22.85 9.17
N ILE A 72 17.71 23.42 8.29
CA ILE A 72 19.08 22.96 8.13
C ILE A 72 19.86 23.15 9.43
N LYS A 73 19.82 24.34 10.05
CA LYS A 73 20.55 24.66 11.29
C LYS A 73 20.25 23.66 12.40
N GLU A 74 18.98 23.37 12.61
CA GLU A 74 18.51 22.51 13.70
C GLU A 74 18.83 21.04 13.40
N ASP A 75 18.49 20.53 12.22
CA ASP A 75 18.42 19.08 12.03
C ASP A 75 19.69 18.43 11.43
N LEU A 76 20.65 19.18 10.86
CA LEU A 76 21.82 18.56 10.21
C LEU A 76 22.71 17.75 11.19
N PHE A 77 22.71 18.12 12.48
CA PHE A 77 23.56 17.49 13.51
C PHE A 77 22.80 16.66 14.54
N HIS A 78 21.48 16.76 14.60
CA HIS A 78 20.66 15.95 15.48
C HIS A 78 20.26 14.66 14.77
N LYS A 79 20.52 13.50 15.41
CA LYS A 79 19.88 12.24 14.97
C LYS A 79 18.38 12.49 15.04
N SER A 80 17.70 12.45 13.90
CA SER A 80 16.28 12.77 13.74
C SER A 80 15.39 11.92 14.66
N SER A 81 15.24 12.32 15.92
CA SER A 81 14.30 11.76 16.88
C SER A 81 13.03 12.59 16.82
N PHE A 82 12.24 12.39 15.78
CA PHE A 82 10.95 13.06 15.70
C PHE A 82 9.88 12.13 15.14
N SER A 83 8.92 11.83 16.02
CA SER A 83 7.60 11.34 15.69
C SER A 83 6.76 12.48 15.12
N PHE A 84 6.48 12.44 13.82
CA PHE A 84 5.52 13.35 13.20
C PHE A 84 4.10 12.87 13.53
N ASN A 85 3.21 13.80 13.86
CA ASN A 85 1.80 13.49 14.02
C ASN A 85 1.21 13.29 12.62
N MET A 86 1.08 12.03 12.20
CA MET A 86 0.69 11.65 10.83
C MET A 86 -0.62 12.28 10.34
N LYS A 87 -1.45 12.81 11.24
CA LYS A 87 -2.72 13.47 10.92
C LYS A 87 -2.55 14.84 10.23
N ASP A 88 -1.37 15.46 10.34
CA ASP A 88 -1.12 16.81 9.83
C ASP A 88 -0.43 16.81 8.44
N LEU A 89 -0.21 15.63 7.85
CA LEU A 89 0.25 15.51 6.48
C LEU A 89 -0.90 15.84 5.53
N PRO A 90 -0.73 16.76 4.58
CA PRO A 90 -1.72 16.95 3.53
C PRO A 90 -1.86 15.62 2.79
N THR A 91 -3.03 14.99 2.91
CA THR A 91 -3.37 13.74 2.22
C THR A 91 -3.38 13.90 0.70
N ASN A 92 -3.30 15.15 0.21
CA ASN A 92 -3.14 15.53 -1.18
C ASN A 92 -1.91 16.44 -1.34
N PHE A 93 -0.88 15.95 -2.02
CA PHE A 93 0.32 16.71 -2.42
C PHE A 93 0.04 17.62 -3.62
N LYS A 94 -1.10 18.32 -3.61
CA LYS A 94 -1.43 19.28 -4.67
C LYS A 94 -0.69 20.57 -4.38
N HIS A 95 0.50 20.69 -4.93
CA HIS A 95 1.32 21.88 -4.81
C HIS A 95 1.13 22.79 -6.02
N LYS A 96 0.87 24.08 -5.76
CA LYS A 96 0.78 25.07 -6.82
C LYS A 96 2.18 25.47 -7.24
N PHE A 97 2.56 25.06 -8.45
CA PHE A 97 3.78 25.53 -9.09
C PHE A 97 3.52 26.91 -9.68
N ILE A 98 4.07 27.95 -9.05
CA ILE A 98 3.97 29.32 -9.53
C ILE A 98 5.31 29.68 -10.18
N SER A 99 5.30 29.91 -11.49
CA SER A 99 6.47 30.40 -12.22
C SER A 99 6.63 31.89 -11.99
N ASN A 100 7.56 32.29 -11.13
CA ASN A 100 8.06 33.65 -11.05
C ASN A 100 9.55 33.65 -11.43
N SER A 101 10.04 34.67 -12.13
CA SER A 101 11.42 34.75 -12.65
C SER A 101 12.48 35.01 -11.57
N ASP A 102 12.26 34.56 -10.34
CA ASP A 102 13.09 34.91 -9.19
C ASP A 102 14.47 34.23 -9.23
N PHE A 103 14.60 33.07 -9.87
CA PHE A 103 15.86 32.31 -10.01
C PHE A 103 16.28 32.17 -11.46
N SER A 104 17.59 32.23 -11.73
CA SER A 104 18.14 31.77 -13.00
C SER A 104 18.09 30.23 -13.08
N GLN A 105 18.19 29.67 -14.30
CA GLN A 105 18.21 28.21 -14.52
C GLN A 105 19.32 27.52 -13.72
N GLU A 106 20.53 28.07 -13.79
CA GLU A 106 21.71 27.51 -13.10
C GLU A 106 21.61 27.68 -11.58
N GLU A 107 21.10 28.83 -11.10
CA GLU A 107 20.83 29.03 -9.68
C GLU A 107 19.85 27.98 -9.15
N ALA A 108 18.73 27.79 -9.84
CA ALA A 108 17.70 26.83 -9.46
C ALA A 108 18.25 25.40 -9.43
N PHE A 109 19.03 25.02 -10.45
CA PHE A 109 19.70 23.72 -10.53
C PHE A 109 20.61 23.46 -9.33
N GLN A 110 21.58 24.36 -9.09
CA GLN A 110 22.57 24.17 -8.03
C GLN A 110 21.93 24.20 -6.64
N ILE A 111 20.96 25.07 -6.41
CA ILE A 111 20.19 25.10 -5.16
C ILE A 111 19.44 23.79 -4.97
N PHE A 112 18.76 23.28 -6.00
CA PHE A 112 18.00 22.04 -5.89
C PHE A 112 18.90 20.83 -5.63
N ILE A 113 20.06 20.73 -6.30
CA ILE A 113 21.07 19.70 -6.03
C ILE A 113 21.58 19.79 -4.59
N PHE A 114 21.85 21.00 -4.09
CA PHE A 114 22.21 21.20 -2.70
C PHE A 114 21.12 20.68 -1.76
N LEU A 115 19.86 21.04 -1.97
CA LEU A 115 18.73 20.58 -1.14
C LEU A 115 18.55 19.06 -1.20
N LEU A 116 18.70 18.43 -2.37
CA LEU A 116 18.67 16.97 -2.52
C LEU A 116 19.75 16.28 -1.67
N ASN A 117 20.97 16.81 -1.68
CA ASN A 117 22.06 16.25 -0.89
C ASN A 117 21.83 16.40 0.62
N ILE A 118 21.17 17.49 1.03
CA ILE A 118 20.81 17.72 2.44
C ILE A 118 19.64 16.85 2.88
N GLU A 119 18.65 16.59 2.01
CA GLU A 119 17.47 15.76 2.31
C GLU A 119 17.85 14.33 2.73
N ILE A 120 18.99 13.81 2.25
CA ILE A 120 19.55 12.51 2.68
C ILE A 120 19.78 12.47 4.20
N SER A 121 20.13 13.60 4.81
CA SER A 121 20.35 13.73 6.25
C SER A 121 19.11 14.28 6.97
N ILE A 122 18.36 15.18 6.31
CA ILE A 122 17.19 15.87 6.86
C ILE A 122 15.95 15.46 6.07
N HIS A 123 15.35 14.32 6.43
CA HIS A 123 14.23 13.72 5.69
C HIS A 123 12.97 14.60 5.59
N LYS A 124 12.88 15.68 6.36
CA LYS A 124 11.75 16.62 6.39
C LYS A 124 12.03 17.94 5.70
N LEU A 125 13.20 18.12 5.10
CA LEU A 125 13.59 19.37 4.45
C LEU A 125 12.49 19.89 3.51
N TYR A 126 11.85 18.98 2.78
CA TYR A 126 10.78 19.31 1.85
C TYR A 126 9.55 20.00 2.50
N LEU A 127 9.27 19.74 3.79
CA LEU A 127 8.16 20.37 4.53
C LEU A 127 8.47 21.77 5.03
N SER A 128 9.75 22.16 5.07
CA SER A 128 10.15 23.42 5.69
C SER A 128 9.59 24.64 4.94
N ASP A 129 9.67 24.63 3.60
CA ASP A 129 9.13 25.69 2.75
C ASP A 129 8.80 25.15 1.36
N ILE A 130 7.65 24.48 1.25
CA ILE A 130 7.22 23.85 0.00
C ILE A 130 7.07 24.88 -1.12
N ASP A 131 6.55 26.07 -0.81
CA ASP A 131 6.36 27.12 -1.82
C ASP A 131 7.69 27.57 -2.44
N MET A 132 8.72 27.76 -1.61
CA MET A 132 10.06 28.09 -2.08
C MET A 132 10.66 26.97 -2.94
N ILE A 133 10.50 25.71 -2.53
CA ILE A 133 10.98 24.55 -3.28
C ILE A 133 10.26 24.44 -4.63
N CYS A 134 8.94 24.59 -4.65
CA CYS A 134 8.14 24.59 -5.87
C CYS A 134 8.53 25.73 -6.82
N LYS A 135 8.88 26.93 -6.30
CA LYS A 135 9.44 28.01 -7.11
C LYS A 135 10.77 27.62 -7.75
N ILE A 136 11.71 27.10 -6.96
CA ILE A 136 13.01 26.61 -7.47
C ILE A 136 12.79 25.59 -8.60
N ILE A 137 11.89 24.61 -8.40
CA ILE A 137 11.58 23.60 -9.42
C ILE A 137 10.96 24.21 -10.68
N SER A 138 10.04 25.17 -10.52
CA SER A 138 9.35 25.84 -11.63
C SER A 138 10.29 26.65 -12.50
N ASN A 139 11.38 27.17 -11.93
CA ASN A 139 12.41 27.91 -12.64
C ASN A 139 13.37 27.01 -13.44
N MET A 140 13.28 25.68 -13.33
CA MET A 140 14.08 24.75 -14.13
C MET A 140 13.35 24.33 -15.41
N ASN A 141 14.02 24.42 -16.55
CA ASN A 141 13.57 23.87 -17.82
C ASN A 141 13.67 22.34 -17.84
N LEU A 142 13.14 21.72 -18.89
CA LEU A 142 13.10 20.26 -19.00
C LEU A 142 14.50 19.62 -19.04
N GLU A 143 15.44 20.25 -19.74
CA GLU A 143 16.82 19.77 -19.88
C GLU A 143 17.52 19.72 -18.52
N THR A 144 17.39 20.77 -17.72
CA THR A 144 17.95 20.85 -16.36
C THR A 144 17.34 19.82 -15.43
N LYS A 145 16.02 19.64 -15.47
CA LYS A 145 15.34 18.58 -14.69
C LYS A 145 15.83 17.19 -15.10
N THR A 146 16.06 16.97 -16.39
CA THR A 146 16.61 15.72 -16.94
C THR A 146 18.02 15.47 -16.42
N LYS A 147 18.88 16.50 -16.38
CA LYS A 147 20.23 16.41 -15.79
C LYS A 147 20.18 15.92 -14.35
N ILE A 148 19.26 16.45 -13.53
CA ILE A 148 19.07 16.01 -12.14
C ILE A 148 18.65 14.54 -12.07
N LEU A 149 17.67 14.13 -12.87
CA LEU A 149 17.17 12.75 -12.88
C LEU A 149 18.24 11.76 -13.38
N ASN A 150 19.11 12.17 -14.30
CA ASN A 150 20.22 11.34 -14.78
C ASN A 150 21.29 11.06 -13.70
N LEU A 151 21.29 11.80 -12.58
CA LEU A 151 22.12 11.51 -11.41
C LEU A 151 21.64 10.28 -10.61
N ASN A 152 20.48 9.71 -10.96
CA ASN A 152 19.96 8.46 -10.40
C ASN A 152 19.77 8.46 -8.86
N TYR A 153 19.32 9.58 -8.30
CA TYR A 153 18.89 9.66 -6.90
C TYR A 153 17.75 8.68 -6.59
N LYS A 154 17.72 8.11 -5.38
CA LYS A 154 16.54 7.34 -4.93
C LYS A 154 15.32 8.26 -4.85
N ILE A 155 14.13 7.69 -5.07
CA ILE A 155 12.87 8.40 -4.86
C ILE A 155 12.83 8.98 -3.44
N SER A 156 12.68 10.30 -3.37
CA SER A 156 12.61 11.11 -2.16
C SER A 156 11.50 12.16 -2.35
N PRO A 157 11.03 12.83 -1.28
CA PRO A 157 10.01 13.86 -1.40
C PRO A 157 10.37 14.98 -2.38
N LEU A 158 11.62 15.47 -2.38
CA LEU A 158 12.06 16.45 -3.39
C LEU A 158 12.03 15.88 -4.82
N ILE A 159 12.45 14.63 -5.02
CA ILE A 159 12.34 13.98 -6.34
C ILE A 159 10.87 13.83 -6.75
N CYS A 160 9.95 13.53 -5.82
CA CYS A 160 8.52 13.49 -6.11
C CYS A 160 8.02 14.85 -6.61
N LEU A 161 8.39 15.96 -5.94
CA LEU A 161 8.02 17.31 -6.36
C LEU A 161 8.59 17.66 -7.75
N LEU A 162 9.82 17.23 -8.03
CA LEU A 162 10.43 17.39 -9.35
C LEU A 162 9.62 16.64 -10.43
N LEU A 163 9.29 15.37 -10.16
CA LEU A 163 8.51 14.53 -11.07
C LEU A 163 7.10 15.08 -11.31
N MET A 164 6.42 15.58 -10.28
CA MET A 164 5.11 16.22 -10.40
C MET A 164 5.12 17.48 -11.28
N ASN A 165 6.28 18.13 -11.44
CA ASN A 165 6.43 19.31 -12.28
C ASN A 165 6.81 18.99 -13.74
N ILE A 166 6.97 17.71 -14.08
CA ILE A 166 7.31 17.27 -15.43
C ILE A 166 6.03 16.99 -16.23
N LYS A 167 5.92 17.64 -17.40
CA LYS A 167 4.76 17.51 -18.29
C LYS A 167 4.91 16.43 -19.37
N ASP A 168 6.15 16.05 -19.68
CA ASP A 168 6.50 15.11 -20.75
C ASP A 168 7.31 13.95 -20.17
N ASP A 169 6.93 12.71 -20.47
CA ASP A 169 7.55 11.49 -19.96
C ASP A 169 8.66 10.95 -20.87
N SER A 170 8.85 11.51 -22.07
CA SER A 170 9.71 10.97 -23.14
C SER A 170 11.18 10.73 -22.75
N PHE A 171 11.71 11.50 -21.80
CA PHE A 171 13.11 11.44 -21.35
C PHE A 171 13.28 10.72 -20.01
N LEU A 172 12.19 10.31 -19.37
CA LEU A 172 12.26 9.67 -18.06
C LEU A 172 12.81 8.25 -18.22
N ASN A 173 13.88 7.97 -17.48
CA ASN A 173 14.41 6.62 -17.43
C ASN A 173 13.41 5.64 -16.78
N SER A 174 13.59 4.35 -17.03
CA SER A 174 12.72 3.31 -16.49
C SER A 174 12.65 3.32 -14.95
N SER A 175 13.68 3.84 -14.26
CA SER A 175 13.74 3.96 -12.79
C SER A 175 12.67 4.89 -12.23
N TYR A 176 12.39 6.01 -12.91
CA TYR A 176 11.40 6.99 -12.47
C TYR A 176 10.05 6.85 -13.18
N LEU A 177 10.01 6.31 -14.40
CA LEU A 177 8.83 6.34 -15.25
C LEU A 177 7.57 5.75 -14.61
N SER A 178 7.68 4.56 -13.99
CA SER A 178 6.53 3.95 -13.29
C SER A 178 6.09 4.76 -12.08
N PHE A 179 7.03 5.35 -11.34
CA PHE A 179 6.68 6.19 -10.20
C PHE A 179 6.03 7.51 -10.64
N TYR A 180 6.53 8.11 -11.74
CA TYR A 180 5.95 9.28 -12.38
C TYR A 180 4.48 9.06 -12.79
N TYR A 181 4.18 7.95 -13.47
CA TYR A 181 2.79 7.62 -13.80
C TYR A 181 1.90 7.45 -12.58
N PHE A 182 2.42 6.83 -11.51
CA PHE A 182 1.71 6.74 -10.26
C PHE A 182 1.41 8.13 -9.68
N LEU A 183 2.39 9.04 -9.63
CA LEU A 183 2.20 10.40 -9.14
C LEU A 183 1.16 11.17 -9.96
N ASN A 184 1.22 11.11 -11.30
CA ASN A 184 0.22 11.76 -12.16
C ASN A 184 -1.20 11.23 -11.94
N ALA A 185 -1.33 9.93 -11.65
CA ALA A 185 -2.63 9.33 -11.39
C ALA A 185 -3.26 9.82 -10.09
N LEU A 186 -2.47 10.30 -9.12
CA LEU A 186 -2.99 10.89 -7.87
C LEU A 186 -3.76 12.20 -8.09
N ASP A 187 -3.48 12.90 -9.19
CA ASP A 187 -4.14 14.17 -9.52
C ASP A 187 -5.43 13.99 -10.32
N MET A 188 -5.66 12.79 -10.86
CA MET A 188 -6.81 12.45 -11.69
C MET A 188 -7.98 11.91 -10.84
N ASP A 189 -9.21 12.01 -11.38
CA ASP A 189 -10.34 11.25 -10.82
C ASP A 189 -10.04 9.75 -10.82
N PHE A 190 -10.44 9.04 -9.77
CA PHE A 190 -10.02 7.65 -9.53
C PHE A 190 -10.26 6.71 -10.72
N ARG A 191 -11.39 6.83 -11.45
CA ARG A 191 -11.67 6.02 -12.65
C ARG A 191 -10.72 6.32 -13.81
N ASN A 192 -10.42 7.60 -14.02
CA ASN A 192 -9.50 8.05 -15.06
C ASN A 192 -8.08 7.64 -14.71
N ALA A 193 -7.68 7.82 -13.45
CA ALA A 193 -6.42 7.36 -12.88
C ALA A 193 -6.20 5.86 -13.10
N LEU A 194 -7.20 5.04 -12.75
CA LEU A 194 -7.13 3.59 -12.92
C LEU A 194 -6.94 3.17 -14.39
N THR A 195 -7.68 3.81 -15.30
CA THR A 195 -7.58 3.55 -16.74
C THR A 195 -6.22 3.99 -17.29
N PHE A 196 -5.75 5.16 -16.86
CA PHE A 196 -4.43 5.69 -17.21
C PHE A 196 -3.31 4.74 -16.78
N LEU A 197 -3.29 4.33 -15.51
CA LEU A 197 -2.28 3.42 -14.96
C LEU A 197 -2.26 2.06 -15.67
N ASN A 198 -3.44 1.54 -16.04
CA ASN A 198 -3.54 0.29 -16.81
C ASN A 198 -2.99 0.46 -18.23
N SER A 199 -3.29 1.58 -18.91
CA SER A 199 -2.81 1.86 -20.26
C SER A 199 -1.29 2.01 -20.35
N LYS A 200 -0.66 2.49 -19.27
CA LYS A 200 0.78 2.70 -19.19
C LYS A 200 1.58 1.44 -18.82
N ASN A 201 0.92 0.29 -18.61
CA ASN A 201 1.54 -0.99 -18.22
C ASN A 201 2.59 -0.83 -17.10
N LEU A 202 2.19 -0.14 -16.03
CA LEU A 202 3.07 0.24 -14.93
C LEU A 202 3.75 -0.97 -14.27
N GLU A 203 5.06 -0.85 -13.98
CA GLU A 203 5.83 -1.85 -13.23
C GLU A 203 5.44 -1.81 -11.74
N TYR A 204 4.25 -2.30 -11.41
CA TYR A 204 3.63 -2.15 -10.10
C TYR A 204 4.49 -2.66 -8.95
N LYS A 205 5.22 -3.79 -9.13
CA LYS A 205 6.14 -4.33 -8.12
C LYS A 205 7.30 -3.40 -7.80
N LYS A 206 7.74 -2.61 -8.77
CA LYS A 206 8.82 -1.63 -8.58
C LYS A 206 8.33 -0.45 -7.75
N VAL A 207 7.14 0.06 -8.09
CA VAL A 207 6.48 1.12 -7.31
C VAL A 207 6.20 0.64 -5.88
N GLU A 208 5.61 -0.54 -5.72
CA GLU A 208 5.36 -1.17 -4.42
C GLU A 208 6.62 -1.23 -3.55
N LYS A 209 7.74 -1.71 -4.09
CA LYS A 209 9.03 -1.77 -3.37
C LYS A 209 9.54 -0.39 -2.96
N ILE A 210 9.42 0.61 -3.84
CA ILE A 210 9.80 1.99 -3.52
C ILE A 210 8.96 2.52 -2.36
N LEU A 211 7.65 2.26 -2.39
CA LEU A 211 6.72 2.71 -1.35
C LEU A 211 6.92 1.98 -0.02
N LEU A 212 7.17 0.67 -0.02
CA LEU A 212 7.35 -0.10 1.22
C LEU A 212 8.70 0.14 1.89
N TYR A 213 9.78 0.27 1.11
CA TYR A 213 11.15 0.29 1.62
C TYR A 213 11.80 1.68 1.59
N SER A 214 11.02 2.73 1.36
CA SER A 214 11.54 4.10 1.42
C SER A 214 11.90 4.47 2.86
N LYS A 215 13.01 5.21 2.98
CA LYS A 215 13.46 5.80 4.25
C LYS A 215 12.61 7.02 4.66
N TYR A 216 11.82 7.55 3.74
CA TYR A 216 10.94 8.69 3.94
C TYR A 216 9.53 8.17 4.23
N SER A 217 9.08 8.34 5.47
CA SER A 217 7.75 7.88 5.93
C SER A 217 6.61 8.40 5.06
N VAL A 218 6.78 9.62 4.55
CA VAL A 218 5.84 10.31 3.67
C VAL A 218 5.60 9.54 2.37
N ILE A 219 6.66 8.98 1.80
CA ILE A 219 6.53 8.15 0.60
C ILE A 219 5.78 6.86 0.95
N ASN A 220 6.02 6.29 2.12
CA ASN A 220 5.37 5.05 2.54
C ASN A 220 3.84 5.20 2.70
N GLU A 221 3.34 6.39 3.00
CA GLU A 221 1.89 6.64 3.09
C GLU A 221 1.17 6.47 1.75
N TYR A 222 1.86 6.71 0.63
CA TYR A 222 1.28 6.45 -0.69
C TYR A 222 1.02 4.96 -0.94
N HIS A 223 1.58 4.05 -0.16
CA HIS A 223 1.33 2.62 -0.29
C HIS A 223 -0.16 2.27 -0.15
N LYS A 224 -0.87 2.93 0.79
CA LYS A 224 -2.32 2.71 0.99
C LYS A 224 -3.11 3.12 -0.26
N ILE A 225 -2.75 4.26 -0.85
CA ILE A 225 -3.39 4.76 -2.08
C ILE A 225 -3.04 3.86 -3.27
N PHE A 226 -1.80 3.40 -3.34
CA PHE A 226 -1.34 2.49 -4.38
C PHE A 226 -2.10 1.15 -4.38
N ILE A 227 -2.36 0.59 -3.19
CA ILE A 227 -3.18 -0.61 -3.04
C ILE A 227 -4.60 -0.39 -3.58
N ASN A 228 -5.19 0.79 -3.43
CA ASN A 228 -6.53 1.07 -3.98
C ASN A 228 -6.55 0.93 -5.50
N PHE A 229 -5.47 1.31 -6.20
CA PHE A 229 -5.33 1.12 -7.64
C PHE A 229 -4.94 -0.30 -8.04
N TYR A 230 -4.30 -1.05 -7.13
CA TYR A 230 -3.77 -2.40 -7.36
C TYR A 230 -4.10 -3.37 -6.21
N PRO A 231 -5.39 -3.67 -5.97
CA PRO A 231 -5.81 -4.53 -4.87
C PRO A 231 -5.27 -5.96 -4.98
N GLU A 232 -4.86 -6.39 -6.17
CA GLU A 232 -4.20 -7.68 -6.40
C GLU A 232 -2.93 -7.87 -5.55
N ILE A 233 -2.29 -6.77 -5.12
CA ILE A 233 -1.11 -6.78 -4.26
C ILE A 233 -1.42 -7.38 -2.89
N ILE A 234 -2.58 -7.06 -2.30
CA ILE A 234 -3.01 -7.59 -0.98
C ILE A 234 -2.97 -9.13 -0.97
N TYR A 235 -3.35 -9.72 -2.09
CA TYR A 235 -3.47 -11.16 -2.25
C TYR A 235 -2.24 -11.80 -2.89
N ASN A 236 -1.14 -11.06 -3.06
CA ASN A 236 0.09 -11.50 -3.72
C ASN A 236 -0.15 -12.13 -5.11
N CYS A 237 -1.02 -11.50 -5.89
CA CYS A 237 -1.48 -12.03 -7.17
C CYS A 237 -0.75 -11.38 -8.36
N LYS A 238 -0.62 -12.14 -9.47
CA LYS A 238 -0.22 -11.55 -10.75
C LYS A 238 -1.40 -10.75 -11.29
N ILE A 239 -1.15 -9.51 -11.68
CA ILE A 239 -2.16 -8.64 -12.28
C ILE A 239 -2.48 -9.14 -13.69
N ASN A 240 -3.78 -9.31 -13.97
CA ASN A 240 -4.29 -9.72 -15.27
C ASN A 240 -4.46 -8.49 -16.18
N LEU A 241 -4.22 -8.66 -17.49
CA LEU A 241 -4.42 -7.62 -18.50
C LEU A 241 -5.89 -7.17 -18.58
N GLN A 242 -6.83 -8.08 -18.35
CA GLN A 242 -8.28 -7.83 -18.35
C GLN A 242 -8.79 -7.34 -16.98
N ARG A 243 -7.91 -6.95 -16.04
CA ARG A 243 -8.31 -6.54 -14.68
C ARG A 243 -9.42 -5.50 -14.67
N LEU A 244 -9.40 -4.52 -15.58
CA LEU A 244 -10.40 -3.45 -15.59
C LEU A 244 -11.78 -3.98 -15.94
N GLU A 245 -11.87 -4.94 -16.85
CA GLU A 245 -13.13 -5.60 -17.20
C GLU A 245 -13.69 -6.33 -15.98
N TYR A 246 -12.84 -7.06 -15.26
CA TYR A 246 -13.23 -7.82 -14.06
C TYR A 246 -13.65 -6.92 -12.89
N LEU A 247 -12.93 -5.81 -12.68
CA LEU A 247 -13.21 -4.85 -11.61
C LEU A 247 -14.49 -4.04 -11.89
N ASN A 248 -14.74 -3.69 -13.15
CA ASN A 248 -15.94 -2.96 -13.56
C ASN A 248 -17.18 -3.85 -13.65
N ASN A 249 -17.01 -5.08 -14.14
CA ASN A 249 -18.07 -6.08 -14.22
C ASN A 249 -17.62 -7.41 -13.57
N PRO A 250 -17.94 -7.60 -12.28
CA PRO A 250 -17.59 -8.81 -11.55
C PRO A 250 -18.11 -10.11 -12.16
N LEU A 251 -19.18 -10.07 -12.95
CA LEU A 251 -19.78 -11.26 -13.56
C LEU A 251 -19.05 -11.73 -14.81
N CYS A 252 -18.14 -10.90 -15.36
CA CYS A 252 -17.29 -11.21 -16.51
C CYS A 252 -16.00 -11.96 -16.14
N ILE A 253 -15.70 -12.18 -14.85
CA ILE A 253 -14.50 -12.95 -14.48
C ILE A 253 -14.64 -14.36 -15.07
N PRO A 254 -13.65 -14.85 -15.85
CA PRO A 254 -13.73 -16.16 -16.47
C PRO A 254 -13.71 -17.27 -15.42
N LEU A 255 -14.29 -18.43 -15.77
CA LEU A 255 -14.30 -19.64 -14.92
C LEU A 255 -12.94 -20.35 -14.89
N GLU A 256 -11.88 -19.61 -14.62
CA GLU A 256 -10.51 -20.09 -14.50
C GLU A 256 -10.05 -19.98 -13.05
N TYR A 257 -9.53 -21.07 -12.49
CA TYR A 257 -9.17 -21.08 -11.07
C TYR A 257 -8.15 -20.00 -10.70
N SER A 258 -7.11 -19.80 -11.51
CA SER A 258 -6.08 -18.77 -11.26
C SER A 258 -6.68 -17.37 -11.21
N THR A 259 -7.65 -17.10 -12.08
CA THR A 259 -8.27 -15.78 -12.20
C THR A 259 -9.29 -15.58 -11.07
N LEU A 260 -10.16 -16.56 -10.82
CA LEU A 260 -11.16 -16.49 -9.75
C LEU A 260 -10.54 -16.42 -8.34
N LYS A 261 -9.49 -17.19 -8.09
CA LYS A 261 -8.78 -17.17 -6.80
C LYS A 261 -8.29 -15.78 -6.43
N ASN A 262 -8.01 -14.93 -7.43
CA ASN A 262 -7.49 -13.59 -7.20
C ASN A 262 -8.64 -12.58 -7.19
N TYR A 263 -9.44 -12.58 -8.25
CA TYR A 263 -10.41 -11.50 -8.50
C TYR A 263 -11.69 -11.60 -7.68
N LEU A 264 -12.08 -12.79 -7.18
CA LEU A 264 -13.20 -12.87 -6.24
C LEU A 264 -12.95 -12.18 -4.90
N PHE A 265 -11.68 -11.96 -4.53
CA PHE A 265 -11.31 -11.21 -3.32
C PHE A 265 -10.98 -9.75 -3.63
N CYS A 266 -10.34 -9.48 -4.78
CA CYS A 266 -10.00 -8.12 -5.20
C CYS A 266 -11.22 -7.26 -5.52
N VAL A 267 -12.23 -7.84 -6.19
CA VAL A 267 -13.42 -7.11 -6.62
C VAL A 267 -14.21 -6.51 -5.45
N PRO A 268 -14.55 -7.27 -4.39
CA PRO A 268 -15.22 -6.70 -3.22
C PRO A 268 -14.47 -5.53 -2.61
N TYR A 269 -13.14 -5.64 -2.51
CA TYR A 269 -12.29 -4.55 -2.02
C TYR A 269 -12.36 -3.32 -2.92
N PHE A 270 -12.23 -3.51 -4.24
CA PHE A 270 -12.33 -2.44 -5.22
C PHE A 270 -13.69 -1.73 -5.21
N LEU A 271 -14.78 -2.49 -5.14
CA LEU A 271 -16.12 -1.91 -5.17
C LEU A 271 -16.44 -1.08 -3.93
N LYS A 272 -15.89 -1.48 -2.76
CA LYS A 272 -15.97 -0.68 -1.53
C LYS A 272 -15.31 0.69 -1.69
N ILE A 273 -14.19 0.76 -2.41
CA ILE A 273 -13.49 2.03 -2.72
C ILE A 273 -14.33 2.86 -3.70
N MET A 274 -14.86 2.21 -4.74
CA MET A 274 -15.58 2.89 -5.83
C MET A 274 -16.93 3.47 -5.41
N ASN A 275 -17.62 2.84 -4.47
CA ASN A 275 -18.94 3.27 -4.04
C ASN A 275 -19.16 2.94 -2.57
N LEU A 276 -19.11 3.96 -1.71
CA LEU A 276 -19.36 3.80 -0.27
C LEU A 276 -20.74 3.18 0.02
N LYS A 277 -21.72 3.36 -0.86
CA LYS A 277 -23.06 2.73 -0.73
C LYS A 277 -23.06 1.24 -1.06
N LEU A 278 -22.05 0.73 -1.77
CA LEU A 278 -21.85 -0.71 -2.04
C LEU A 278 -20.98 -1.39 -0.98
N ASN A 279 -20.74 -0.75 0.17
CA ASN A 279 -20.14 -1.40 1.33
C ASN A 279 -21.11 -2.39 2.03
N ASP A 280 -22.12 -2.88 1.30
CA ASP A 280 -23.04 -3.90 1.77
C ASP A 280 -22.36 -5.28 1.68
N PRO A 281 -22.13 -5.96 2.81
CA PRO A 281 -21.57 -7.31 2.81
C PRO A 281 -22.40 -8.32 1.99
N ASN A 282 -23.69 -8.06 1.76
CA ASN A 282 -24.55 -8.91 0.96
C ASN A 282 -24.13 -8.97 -0.52
N PHE A 283 -23.60 -7.87 -1.07
CA PHE A 283 -23.19 -7.82 -2.47
C PHE A 283 -21.95 -8.70 -2.73
N ASP A 284 -21.00 -8.68 -1.80
CA ASP A 284 -19.83 -9.56 -1.81
C ASP A 284 -20.25 -11.04 -1.76
N ILE A 285 -21.15 -11.39 -0.83
CA ILE A 285 -21.70 -12.74 -0.71
C ILE A 285 -22.40 -13.16 -2.01
N LEU A 286 -23.21 -12.28 -2.60
CA LEU A 286 -23.95 -12.56 -3.83
C LEU A 286 -23.01 -12.92 -4.99
N ILE A 287 -21.98 -12.12 -5.27
CA ILE A 287 -21.02 -12.40 -6.35
C ILE A 287 -20.37 -13.76 -6.14
N ARG A 288 -19.87 -14.03 -4.92
CA ARG A 288 -19.17 -15.27 -4.63
C ARG A 288 -20.08 -16.48 -4.76
N VAL A 289 -21.32 -16.39 -4.29
CA VAL A 289 -22.32 -17.45 -4.43
C VAL A 289 -22.63 -17.73 -5.90
N ILE A 290 -22.80 -16.70 -6.74
CA ILE A 290 -23.00 -16.87 -8.18
C ILE A 290 -21.85 -17.70 -8.79
N TYR A 291 -20.60 -17.40 -8.44
CA TYR A 291 -19.46 -18.16 -8.95
C TYR A 291 -19.37 -19.58 -8.39
N ILE A 292 -19.72 -19.80 -7.13
CA ILE A 292 -19.78 -21.15 -6.55
C ILE A 292 -20.86 -21.99 -7.27
N GLU A 293 -22.01 -21.40 -7.59
CA GLU A 293 -23.04 -22.08 -8.37
C GLU A 293 -22.58 -22.41 -9.79
N LYS A 294 -21.90 -21.47 -10.46
CA LYS A 294 -21.28 -21.74 -11.77
C LYS A 294 -20.26 -22.89 -11.68
N ILE A 295 -19.46 -22.94 -10.61
CA ILE A 295 -18.51 -24.04 -10.34
C ILE A 295 -19.25 -25.37 -10.17
N PHE A 296 -20.36 -25.40 -9.44
CA PHE A 296 -21.15 -26.62 -9.29
C PHE A 296 -21.73 -27.12 -10.61
N LYS A 297 -22.11 -26.21 -11.53
CA LYS A 297 -22.62 -26.57 -12.86
C LYS A 297 -21.56 -27.22 -13.75
N ILE A 298 -20.32 -26.71 -13.73
CA ILE A 298 -19.23 -27.27 -14.56
C ILE A 298 -18.59 -28.53 -13.96
N GLY A 299 -18.81 -28.79 -12.67
CA GLY A 299 -18.28 -29.95 -11.97
C GLY A 299 -17.28 -29.58 -10.88
N LEU A 300 -17.55 -30.07 -9.67
CA LEU A 300 -16.72 -29.80 -8.51
C LEU A 300 -15.45 -30.67 -8.51
N THR A 301 -14.28 -30.04 -8.35
CA THR A 301 -12.98 -30.71 -8.24
C THR A 301 -12.30 -30.36 -6.92
N LYS A 302 -11.28 -31.12 -6.51
CA LYS A 302 -10.48 -30.78 -5.32
C LYS A 302 -9.91 -29.36 -5.37
N ARG A 303 -9.54 -28.89 -6.57
CA ARG A 303 -9.02 -27.54 -6.77
C ARG A 303 -10.10 -26.49 -6.50
N TRP A 304 -11.31 -26.70 -7.00
CA TRP A 304 -12.45 -25.83 -6.71
C TRP A 304 -12.85 -25.85 -5.22
N CYS A 305 -12.78 -27.00 -4.55
CA CYS A 305 -13.00 -27.08 -3.11
C CYS A 305 -12.02 -26.18 -2.33
N LYS A 306 -10.74 -26.11 -2.73
CA LYS A 306 -9.78 -25.18 -2.09
C LYS A 306 -10.22 -23.72 -2.23
N LEU A 307 -10.75 -23.32 -3.39
CA LEU A 307 -11.28 -21.96 -3.58
C LEU A 307 -12.50 -21.72 -2.67
N ILE A 308 -13.47 -22.65 -2.67
CA ILE A 308 -14.67 -22.54 -1.82
C ILE A 308 -14.28 -22.45 -0.33
N HIS A 309 -13.29 -23.23 0.10
CA HIS A 309 -12.76 -23.14 1.45
C HIS A 309 -12.25 -21.75 1.80
N LEU A 310 -11.41 -21.16 0.94
CA LEU A 310 -10.89 -19.80 1.13
C LEU A 310 -12.01 -18.76 1.15
N LEU A 311 -13.02 -18.90 0.28
CA LEU A 311 -14.17 -17.99 0.26
C LEU A 311 -14.96 -18.06 1.56
N ILE A 312 -15.23 -19.26 2.09
CA ILE A 312 -15.94 -19.44 3.37
C ILE A 312 -15.13 -18.87 4.54
N LEU A 313 -13.81 -19.05 4.56
CA LEU A 313 -12.96 -18.48 5.61
C LEU A 313 -12.98 -16.96 5.60
N ASP A 314 -13.01 -16.35 4.42
CA ASP A 314 -13.08 -14.90 4.29
C ASP A 314 -14.47 -14.36 4.67
N ASN A 315 -15.55 -15.10 4.38
CA ASN A 315 -16.90 -14.74 4.82
C ASN A 315 -17.79 -15.97 5.06
N CYS A 316 -18.01 -16.33 6.33
CA CYS A 316 -18.82 -17.49 6.73
C CYS A 316 -20.27 -17.41 6.25
N ASN A 317 -20.81 -16.21 5.96
CA ASN A 317 -22.18 -16.06 5.48
C ASN A 317 -22.41 -16.70 4.12
N ILE A 318 -21.36 -16.87 3.32
CA ILE A 318 -21.43 -17.63 2.07
C ILE A 318 -21.94 -19.05 2.34
N LEU A 319 -21.46 -19.69 3.40
CA LEU A 319 -21.89 -21.04 3.75
C LEU A 319 -23.39 -21.07 4.10
N TYR A 320 -23.87 -20.13 4.90
CA TYR A 320 -25.29 -20.05 5.24
C TYR A 320 -26.18 -19.86 4.01
N VAL A 321 -25.77 -18.99 3.06
CA VAL A 321 -26.51 -18.78 1.82
C VAL A 321 -26.50 -20.04 0.94
N LEU A 322 -25.34 -20.71 0.80
CA LEU A 322 -25.24 -21.96 0.05
C LEU A 322 -26.15 -23.06 0.63
N LEU A 323 -26.22 -23.16 1.96
CA LEU A 323 -27.07 -24.14 2.63
C LEU A 323 -28.56 -23.84 2.41
N LYS A 324 -28.98 -22.57 2.57
CA LYS A 324 -30.37 -22.17 2.33
C LYS A 324 -30.82 -22.39 0.89
N ARG A 325 -29.95 -22.08 -0.08
CA ARG A 325 -30.25 -22.25 -1.51
C ARG A 325 -30.26 -23.73 -1.94
N LYS A 326 -29.58 -24.58 -1.16
CA LYS A 326 -29.30 -25.98 -1.46
C LYS A 326 -28.49 -26.13 -2.75
N PHE A 327 -27.67 -27.16 -2.79
CA PHE A 327 -26.91 -27.51 -3.98
C PHE A 327 -27.08 -29.01 -4.24
N ASP A 328 -26.67 -29.46 -5.41
CA ASP A 328 -26.82 -30.86 -5.80
C ASP A 328 -26.14 -31.80 -4.78
N ILE A 329 -26.91 -32.76 -4.26
CA ILE A 329 -26.51 -33.75 -3.26
C ILE A 329 -25.20 -34.46 -3.63
N LYS A 330 -24.95 -34.66 -4.94
CA LYS A 330 -23.71 -35.28 -5.43
C LYS A 330 -22.44 -34.57 -4.96
N ASN A 331 -22.51 -33.25 -4.73
CA ASN A 331 -21.37 -32.43 -4.31
C ASN A 331 -21.06 -32.54 -2.81
N ILE A 332 -22.02 -32.97 -1.98
CA ILE A 332 -21.89 -33.01 -0.50
C ILE A 332 -20.66 -33.79 -0.08
N LYS A 333 -20.48 -35.01 -0.60
CA LYS A 333 -19.37 -35.90 -0.23
C LYS A 333 -18.01 -35.25 -0.48
N LEU A 334 -17.85 -34.58 -1.62
CA LEU A 334 -16.58 -33.96 -2.00
C LEU A 334 -16.33 -32.67 -1.22
N LEU A 335 -17.36 -31.86 -0.96
CA LEU A 335 -17.25 -30.65 -0.15
C LEU A 335 -16.80 -30.98 1.27
N ILE A 336 -17.48 -31.90 1.95
CA ILE A 336 -17.13 -32.30 3.33
C ILE A 336 -15.71 -32.89 3.39
N LYS A 337 -15.29 -33.63 2.37
CA LYS A 337 -13.95 -34.21 2.32
C LYS A 337 -12.85 -33.17 2.08
N CYS A 338 -13.10 -32.15 1.27
CA CYS A 338 -12.06 -31.25 0.74
C CYS A 338 -12.18 -29.79 1.16
N VAL A 339 -13.23 -29.41 1.89
CA VAL A 339 -13.46 -28.06 2.42
C VAL A 339 -13.47 -28.15 3.96
N PRO A 340 -12.33 -27.97 4.65
CA PRO A 340 -12.28 -28.12 6.10
C PRO A 340 -13.26 -27.20 6.84
N SER A 341 -13.48 -25.98 6.35
CA SER A 341 -14.43 -25.02 6.94
C SER A 341 -15.91 -25.44 6.81
N PHE A 342 -16.23 -26.52 6.08
CA PHE A 342 -17.60 -26.98 5.93
C PHE A 342 -18.18 -27.60 7.20
N HIS A 343 -17.36 -27.89 8.22
CA HIS A 343 -17.84 -28.30 9.56
C HIS A 343 -18.77 -27.23 10.18
N LEU A 344 -18.58 -25.95 9.83
CA LEU A 344 -19.44 -24.84 10.25
C LEU A 344 -20.88 -24.98 9.75
N ALA A 345 -21.14 -25.84 8.76
CA ALA A 345 -22.48 -26.11 8.24
C ALA A 345 -23.36 -26.86 9.24
N PHE A 346 -22.78 -27.54 10.22
CA PHE A 346 -23.50 -28.46 11.09
C PHE A 346 -24.68 -27.78 11.82
N ASP A 347 -24.40 -26.70 12.56
CA ASP A 347 -25.41 -26.01 13.37
C ASP A 347 -26.56 -25.46 12.52
N HIS A 348 -26.22 -24.88 11.38
CA HIS A 348 -27.21 -24.35 10.46
C HIS A 348 -28.04 -25.47 9.81
N SER A 349 -27.42 -26.62 9.51
CA SER A 349 -28.12 -27.78 8.93
C SER A 349 -29.08 -28.41 9.93
N VAL A 350 -28.71 -28.53 11.21
CA VAL A 350 -29.62 -28.99 12.28
C VAL A 350 -30.83 -28.08 12.38
N LYS A 351 -30.61 -26.75 12.39
CA LYS A 351 -31.69 -25.77 12.44
C LYS A 351 -32.64 -25.91 11.24
N MET A 352 -32.09 -25.91 10.03
CA MET A 352 -32.89 -25.97 8.80
C MET A 352 -33.64 -27.30 8.66
N TYR A 353 -33.05 -28.42 9.08
CA TYR A 353 -33.75 -29.71 9.05
C TYR A 353 -34.97 -29.72 9.98
N LYS A 354 -34.86 -29.15 11.19
CA LYS A 354 -36.02 -29.04 12.11
C LYS A 354 -37.18 -28.27 11.50
N GLU A 355 -36.88 -27.21 10.77
CA GLU A 355 -37.89 -26.34 10.15
C GLU A 355 -38.51 -26.97 8.89
N THR A 356 -37.72 -27.71 8.10
CA THR A 356 -38.12 -28.11 6.75
C THR A 356 -38.30 -29.62 6.54
N LYS A 357 -37.71 -30.45 7.40
CA LYS A 357 -37.60 -31.92 7.24
C LYS A 357 -37.06 -32.37 5.88
N ASP A 358 -36.20 -31.56 5.27
CA ASP A 358 -35.70 -31.79 3.92
C ASP A 358 -34.51 -32.79 3.88
N GLU A 359 -34.59 -33.75 2.96
CA GLU A 359 -33.59 -34.81 2.75
C GLU A 359 -32.17 -34.26 2.53
N PHE A 360 -32.02 -33.10 1.88
CA PHE A 360 -30.71 -32.48 1.66
C PHE A 360 -29.95 -32.26 2.98
N TYR A 361 -30.63 -31.75 4.01
CA TYR A 361 -29.99 -31.48 5.30
C TYR A 361 -29.72 -32.77 6.08
N GLU A 362 -30.57 -33.80 5.94
CA GLU A 362 -30.34 -35.11 6.52
C GLU A 362 -29.06 -35.75 5.97
N ILE A 363 -28.90 -35.79 4.64
CA ILE A 363 -27.71 -36.33 3.98
C ILE A 363 -26.46 -35.55 4.40
N LEU A 364 -26.57 -34.21 4.44
CA LEU A 364 -25.48 -33.34 4.86
C LEU A 364 -25.06 -33.62 6.31
N LEU A 365 -26.00 -33.72 7.24
CA LEU A 365 -25.74 -34.03 8.65
C LEU A 365 -25.11 -35.41 8.82
N SER A 366 -25.63 -36.43 8.15
CA SER A 366 -25.08 -37.80 8.20
C SER A 366 -23.61 -37.81 7.76
N ARG A 367 -23.29 -37.12 6.67
CA ARG A 367 -21.93 -37.03 6.15
C ARG A 367 -20.99 -36.21 7.03
N LEU A 368 -21.49 -35.14 7.66
CA LEU A 368 -20.73 -34.33 8.61
C LEU A 368 -20.39 -35.13 9.86
N LEU A 369 -21.35 -35.85 10.44
CA LEU A 369 -21.12 -36.71 11.60
C LEU A 369 -20.08 -37.80 11.31
N ARG A 370 -20.18 -38.43 10.14
CA ARG A 370 -19.18 -39.42 9.71
C ARG A 370 -17.77 -38.83 9.60
N LYS A 371 -17.64 -37.59 9.11
CA LYS A 371 -16.32 -36.94 8.92
C LYS A 371 -15.79 -36.30 10.20
N TYR A 372 -16.67 -35.79 11.05
CA TYR A 372 -16.39 -35.02 12.25
C TYR A 372 -17.24 -35.52 13.43
N PRO A 373 -16.94 -36.71 13.99
CA PRO A 373 -17.70 -37.28 15.10
C PRO A 373 -17.35 -36.60 16.44
N ILE A 374 -17.74 -35.33 16.59
CA ILE A 374 -17.43 -34.52 17.77
C ILE A 374 -18.58 -34.62 18.77
N LYS A 375 -18.28 -34.86 20.06
CA LYS A 375 -19.28 -35.00 21.14
C LYS A 375 -20.32 -33.87 21.17
N GLU A 376 -19.92 -32.65 20.85
CA GLU A 376 -20.80 -31.49 20.78
C GLU A 376 -21.89 -31.61 19.72
N TYR A 377 -21.58 -32.21 18.57
CA TYR A 377 -22.56 -32.43 17.50
C TYR A 377 -23.65 -33.41 17.93
N PHE A 378 -23.27 -34.48 18.62
CA PHE A 378 -24.22 -35.43 19.19
C PHE A 378 -25.12 -34.77 20.25
N LYS A 379 -24.55 -33.96 21.16
CA LYS A 379 -25.33 -33.20 22.15
C LYS A 379 -26.38 -32.28 21.53
N LYS A 380 -26.10 -31.71 20.35
CA LYS A 380 -27.03 -30.81 19.63
C LYS A 380 -28.18 -31.56 18.94
N ILE A 381 -27.96 -32.80 18.52
CA ILE A 381 -28.99 -33.63 17.85
C ILE A 381 -29.85 -34.39 18.86
N LEU A 382 -29.25 -34.91 19.95
CA LEU A 382 -29.92 -35.75 20.96
C LEU A 382 -31.32 -35.27 21.39
N PRO A 383 -31.55 -33.98 21.72
CA PRO A 383 -32.87 -33.51 22.15
C PRO A 383 -33.95 -33.55 21.06
N TYR A 384 -33.56 -33.81 19.82
CA TYR A 384 -34.41 -33.75 18.63
C TYR A 384 -34.29 -35.01 17.77
N LYS A 385 -33.68 -36.08 18.30
CA LYS A 385 -33.39 -37.31 17.57
C LYS A 385 -34.64 -37.93 16.93
N GLU A 386 -35.78 -37.80 17.61
CA GLU A 386 -37.08 -38.36 17.20
C GLU A 386 -37.64 -37.70 15.92
N ILE A 387 -37.16 -36.51 15.57
CA ILE A 387 -37.57 -35.80 14.34
C ILE A 387 -36.92 -36.42 13.10
N PHE A 388 -35.79 -37.12 13.26
CA PHE A 388 -35.06 -37.76 12.17
C PHE A 388 -35.64 -39.15 11.84
N PRO A 389 -35.50 -39.66 10.61
CA PRO A 389 -35.96 -40.99 10.24
C PRO A 389 -35.20 -42.06 11.01
N SER A 390 -35.83 -43.23 11.18
CA SER A 390 -35.23 -44.38 11.88
C SER A 390 -33.87 -44.78 11.29
N GLU A 391 -33.69 -44.67 9.97
CA GLU A 391 -32.41 -44.97 9.32
C GLU A 391 -31.30 -44.00 9.76
N PHE A 392 -31.61 -42.71 9.91
CA PHE A 392 -30.66 -41.72 10.43
C PHE A 392 -30.36 -41.96 11.91
N GLN A 393 -31.39 -42.26 12.72
CA GLN A 393 -31.22 -42.57 14.14
C GLN A 393 -30.29 -43.77 14.36
N ASN A 394 -30.47 -44.85 13.58
CA ASN A 394 -29.60 -46.02 13.63
C ASN A 394 -28.13 -45.67 13.29
N LYS A 395 -27.91 -44.84 12.25
CA LYS A 395 -26.56 -44.37 11.91
C LYS A 395 -25.98 -43.47 13.01
N PHE A 396 -26.80 -42.60 13.59
CA PHE A 396 -26.42 -41.70 14.67
C PHE A 396 -25.97 -42.48 15.92
N GLU A 397 -26.70 -43.53 16.32
CA GLU A 397 -26.34 -44.38 17.46
C GLU A 397 -25.03 -45.15 17.22
N ARG A 398 -24.82 -45.67 16.01
CA ARG A 398 -23.53 -46.29 15.63
C ARG A 398 -22.35 -45.33 15.75
N TYR A 399 -22.52 -44.08 15.29
CA TYR A 399 -21.49 -43.05 15.42
C TYR A 399 -21.25 -42.63 16.87
N LEU A 400 -22.29 -42.60 17.70
CA LEU A 400 -22.18 -42.30 19.13
C LEU A 400 -21.44 -43.39 19.90
N ASN A 401 -21.64 -44.65 19.52
CA ASN A 401 -21.05 -45.83 20.15
C ASN A 401 -19.67 -46.22 19.56
N ASN A 402 -19.08 -45.39 18.69
CA ASN A 402 -17.77 -45.56 18.04
C ASN A 402 -17.60 -46.80 17.12
N GLU A 403 -18.67 -47.48 16.71
CA GLU A 403 -18.57 -48.74 15.97
C GLU A 403 -18.13 -48.58 14.49
N GLU A 404 -18.21 -47.37 13.90
CA GLU A 404 -17.87 -47.11 12.48
C GLU A 404 -16.80 -46.02 12.28
N CYS A 405 -16.09 -45.57 13.33
CA CYS A 405 -15.14 -44.45 13.22
C CYS A 405 -13.75 -44.82 12.64
N LEU A 406 -13.52 -46.09 12.27
CA LEU A 406 -12.22 -46.60 11.82
C LEU A 406 -12.25 -47.08 10.35
N GLU A 407 -12.68 -46.22 9.43
CA GLU A 407 -12.31 -46.40 8.01
C GLU A 407 -12.01 -45.05 7.36
N HIS A 408 -10.77 -44.57 7.56
CA HIS A 408 -10.01 -43.81 6.57
C HIS A 408 -8.53 -43.77 6.87
#